data_AF-A0A7K0KIA0-F1
#
_entry.id   AF-A0A7K0KIA0-F1
#
_cell.length_a   1.000
_cell.length_b   1.000
_cell.length_c   1.000
_cell.angle_alpha   90.00
_cell.angle_beta   90.00
_cell.angle_gamma   90.00
#
_symmetry.space_group_name_H-M   'P 1'
#
loop_
_entity.id
_entity.type
_entity.pdbx_description
1 polymer ?
#
loop_
_entity_poly.entity_id
_entity_poly.type
_entity_poly.pdbx_seq_one_letter_code
_entity_poly.pdbx_strand_id
1 'polypeptide(L)'
;MKRVFNLIIVDESGSMCVIEKKALMGLNETIETVKKMQGLHKDMEQRVTLITFDSSHKRYIFDNVPASATHKLTNKEYRPGGATPLYDAIGMGISKLNAQTTADDHVLVTIITDGEENCSEEYNLKMIKTLIGKLKKLNWTFTLIGTDNLDVEGMAGAMAIDNHLEFKEDEAGTERMFARERRSRVRYNECMACSAPMPKGSYFDEDETKSRKK
;
A
#
# COMPACT_ATOMS: atom_id res chain seq x y z
N MET A 1 -21.49 -9.46 5.69
CA MET A 1 -20.49 -9.62 4.62
C MET A 1 -19.22 -8.93 5.10
N LYS A 2 -18.08 -9.62 5.09
CA LYS A 2 -16.82 -9.00 5.52
C LYS A 2 -16.37 -7.99 4.48
N ARG A 3 -15.69 -6.91 4.87
CA ARG A 3 -15.16 -5.93 3.93
C ARG A 3 -13.68 -5.70 4.20
N VAL A 4 -12.89 -5.70 3.13
CA VAL A 4 -11.48 -5.35 3.13
C VAL A 4 -11.29 -4.16 2.20
N PHE A 5 -10.82 -3.06 2.76
CA PHE A 5 -10.50 -1.85 2.03
C PHE A 5 -8.99 -1.82 1.77
N ASN A 6 -8.62 -1.64 0.50
CA ASN A 6 -7.23 -1.53 0.06
C ASN A 6 -6.98 -0.04 -0.25
N LEU A 7 -6.25 0.64 0.63
CA LEU A 7 -5.75 2.00 0.39
C LEU A 7 -4.33 1.90 -0.15
N ILE A 8 -4.15 2.19 -1.42
CA ILE A 8 -2.85 2.16 -2.08
C ILE A 8 -2.43 3.61 -2.31
N ILE A 9 -1.29 4.01 -1.78
CA ILE A 9 -0.74 5.37 -1.88
C ILE A 9 0.62 5.24 -2.56
N VAL A 10 0.76 5.85 -3.72
CA VAL A 10 1.93 5.63 -4.59
C VAL A 10 2.54 6.97 -4.95
N ASP A 11 3.83 7.07 -4.69
CA ASP A 11 4.62 8.21 -5.12
C ASP A 11 4.67 8.29 -6.65
N GLU A 12 4.45 9.51 -7.15
CA GLU A 12 4.67 9.95 -8.52
C GLU A 12 5.74 11.04 -8.53
N SER A 13 6.63 11.13 -7.54
CA SER A 13 7.72 12.11 -7.56
C SER A 13 8.68 11.89 -8.74
N GLY A 14 9.51 12.90 -9.04
CA GLY A 14 10.44 12.82 -10.17
C GLY A 14 11.43 11.64 -10.10
N SER A 15 11.80 11.17 -8.91
CA SER A 15 12.68 10.00 -8.74
C SER A 15 12.07 8.71 -9.29
N MET A 16 10.74 8.56 -9.18
CA MET A 16 10.03 7.38 -9.66
C MET A 16 10.10 7.19 -11.19
N CYS A 17 10.57 8.19 -11.95
CA CYS A 17 10.84 8.07 -13.39
C CYS A 17 11.78 6.90 -13.72
N VAL A 18 12.74 6.58 -12.85
CA VAL A 18 13.72 5.50 -13.06
C VAL A 18 13.03 4.13 -13.13
N ILE A 19 11.99 3.94 -12.32
CA ILE A 19 11.26 2.67 -12.19
C ILE A 19 9.82 2.73 -12.72
N GLU A 20 9.42 3.81 -13.41
CA GLU A 20 8.04 4.09 -13.85
C GLU A 20 7.32 2.87 -14.43
N LYS A 21 7.93 2.23 -15.43
CA LYS A 21 7.34 1.06 -16.11
C LYS A 21 7.09 -0.10 -15.14
N LYS A 22 8.03 -0.33 -14.22
CA LYS A 22 7.96 -1.45 -13.28
C LYS A 22 6.99 -1.14 -12.14
N ALA A 23 6.99 0.09 -11.63
CA ALA A 23 6.00 0.58 -10.69
C ALA A 23 4.58 0.41 -11.27
N LEU A 24 4.33 0.89 -12.49
CA LEU A 24 3.04 0.74 -13.16
C LEU A 24 2.63 -0.73 -13.36
N MET A 25 3.56 -1.60 -13.77
CA MET A 25 3.30 -3.03 -13.90
C MET A 25 2.90 -3.65 -12.55
N GLY A 26 3.64 -3.34 -11.50
CA GLY A 26 3.37 -3.86 -10.16
C GLY A 26 2.07 -3.35 -9.55
N LEU A 27 1.73 -2.07 -9.72
CA LEU A 27 0.42 -1.53 -9.32
C LEU A 27 -0.72 -2.28 -10.00
N ASN A 28 -0.58 -2.56 -11.30
CA ASN A 28 -1.54 -3.36 -12.04
C ASN A 28 -1.64 -4.79 -11.51
N GLU A 29 -0.53 -5.40 -11.10
CA GLU A 29 -0.54 -6.73 -10.46
C GLU A 29 -1.20 -6.70 -9.08
N THR A 30 -0.98 -5.66 -8.28
CA THR A 30 -1.65 -5.48 -6.98
C THR A 30 -3.17 -5.38 -7.18
N ILE A 31 -3.64 -4.58 -8.15
CA ILE A 31 -5.08 -4.46 -8.46
C ILE A 31 -5.68 -5.79 -8.92
N GLU A 32 -5.01 -6.49 -9.83
CA GLU A 32 -5.47 -7.81 -10.30
C GLU A 32 -5.47 -8.84 -9.17
N THR A 33 -4.53 -8.75 -8.22
CA THR A 33 -4.52 -9.59 -7.03
C THR A 33 -5.73 -9.31 -6.14
N VAL A 34 -6.09 -8.05 -5.90
CA VAL A 34 -7.29 -7.68 -5.15
C VAL A 34 -8.56 -8.21 -5.83
N LYS A 35 -8.67 -8.06 -7.15
CA LYS A 35 -9.78 -8.63 -7.95
C LYS A 35 -9.87 -10.15 -7.83
N LYS A 36 -8.72 -10.82 -7.88
CA LYS A 36 -8.66 -12.28 -7.70
C LYS A 36 -9.14 -12.69 -6.32
N MET A 37 -8.75 -11.96 -5.27
CA MET A 37 -9.20 -12.28 -3.91
C MET A 37 -10.70 -12.11 -3.72
N GLN A 38 -11.31 -11.08 -4.32
CA GLN A 38 -12.77 -10.93 -4.35
C GLN A 38 -13.47 -12.14 -5.00
N GLY A 39 -12.88 -12.71 -6.06
CA GLY A 39 -13.43 -13.87 -6.76
C GLY A 39 -13.31 -15.18 -5.96
N LEU A 40 -12.23 -15.33 -5.20
CA LEU A 40 -11.98 -16.51 -4.35
C LEU A 40 -12.86 -16.52 -3.10
N HIS A 41 -13.08 -15.36 -2.48
CA HIS A 41 -13.84 -15.22 -1.23
C HIS A 41 -15.09 -14.37 -1.44
N LYS A 42 -16.18 -14.99 -1.93
CA LYS A 42 -17.42 -14.28 -2.34
C LYS A 42 -18.17 -13.60 -1.20
N ASP A 43 -17.95 -14.01 0.04
CA ASP A 43 -18.52 -13.46 1.26
C ASP A 43 -17.68 -12.31 1.86
N MET A 44 -16.56 -11.99 1.21
CA MET A 44 -15.65 -10.89 1.55
C MET A 44 -15.58 -9.88 0.39
N GLU A 45 -16.10 -8.69 0.62
CA GLU A 45 -16.02 -7.58 -0.33
C GLU A 45 -14.63 -6.94 -0.29
N GLN A 46 -14.06 -6.69 -1.46
CA GLN A 46 -12.82 -5.96 -1.65
C GLN A 46 -13.14 -4.59 -2.25
N ARG A 47 -12.69 -3.53 -1.58
CA ARG A 47 -12.80 -2.16 -2.06
C ARG A 47 -11.42 -1.56 -2.26
N VAL A 48 -11.28 -0.71 -3.27
CA VAL A 48 -10.00 -0.14 -3.68
C VAL A 48 -10.09 1.38 -3.69
N THR A 49 -9.14 2.00 -3.01
CA THR A 49 -8.81 3.41 -3.12
C THR A 49 -7.34 3.49 -3.53
N LEU A 50 -7.07 4.12 -4.67
CA LEU A 50 -5.71 4.31 -5.18
C LEU A 50 -5.45 5.81 -5.33
N ILE A 51 -4.43 6.27 -4.61
CA ILE A 51 -3.94 7.65 -4.63
C ILE A 51 -2.56 7.63 -5.26
N THR A 52 -2.38 8.47 -6.28
CA THR A 52 -1.07 8.79 -6.83
C THR A 52 -0.76 10.25 -6.55
N PHE A 53 0.48 10.59 -6.24
CA PHE A 53 0.79 11.94 -5.76
C PHE A 53 2.18 12.44 -6.14
N ASP A 54 2.27 13.74 -6.39
CA ASP A 54 3.51 14.51 -6.41
C ASP A 54 3.24 15.92 -5.85
N SER A 55 4.22 16.82 -5.93
CA SER A 55 4.04 18.21 -5.48
C SER A 55 3.08 19.05 -6.33
N SER A 56 2.73 18.61 -7.54
CA SER A 56 1.78 19.29 -8.42
C SER A 56 0.34 18.80 -8.24
N HIS A 57 0.13 17.55 -7.80
CA HIS A 57 -1.19 16.97 -7.63
C HIS A 57 -1.22 15.78 -6.67
N LYS A 58 -2.42 15.52 -6.12
CA LYS A 58 -2.74 14.32 -5.34
C LYS A 58 -4.04 13.76 -5.92
N ARG A 59 -3.97 12.70 -6.72
CA ARG A 59 -5.07 12.22 -7.56
C ARG A 59 -5.60 10.88 -7.07
N TYR A 60 -6.92 10.80 -6.91
CA TYR A 60 -7.62 9.53 -6.74
C TYR A 60 -7.85 8.90 -8.11
N ILE A 61 -7.14 7.81 -8.41
CA ILE A 61 -7.42 6.98 -9.59
C ILE A 61 -8.66 6.11 -9.33
N PHE A 62 -8.73 5.56 -8.11
CA PHE A 62 -9.89 4.87 -7.59
C PHE A 62 -10.28 5.50 -6.26
N ASP A 63 -11.57 5.75 -6.08
CA ASP A 63 -12.13 6.27 -4.83
C ASP A 63 -13.16 5.30 -4.30
N ASN A 64 -12.72 4.44 -3.38
CA ASN A 64 -13.55 3.46 -2.69
C ASN A 64 -14.49 2.70 -3.64
N VAL A 65 -13.95 2.17 -4.74
CA VAL A 65 -14.72 1.41 -5.73
C VAL A 65 -14.63 -0.09 -5.41
N PRO A 66 -15.66 -0.90 -5.73
CA PRO A 66 -15.52 -2.35 -5.63
C PRO A 66 -14.41 -2.84 -6.56
N ALA A 67 -13.69 -3.90 -6.17
CA ALA A 67 -12.56 -4.41 -6.95
C ALA A 67 -12.93 -4.71 -8.41
N SER A 68 -14.15 -5.18 -8.68
CA SER A 68 -14.66 -5.45 -10.03
C SER A 68 -14.77 -4.22 -10.93
N ALA A 69 -14.88 -3.01 -10.36
CA ALA A 69 -14.95 -1.75 -11.10
C ALA A 69 -13.58 -1.12 -11.38
N THR A 70 -12.49 -1.74 -10.92
CA THR A 70 -11.13 -1.26 -11.21
C THR A 70 -10.66 -1.68 -12.60
N HIS A 71 -9.84 -0.83 -13.22
CA HIS A 71 -9.15 -1.11 -14.48
C HIS A 71 -7.64 -1.11 -14.30
N LYS A 72 -6.92 -1.59 -15.33
CA LYS A 72 -5.47 -1.48 -15.36
C LYS A 72 -5.08 -0.03 -15.64
N LEU A 73 -4.22 0.53 -14.80
CA LEU A 73 -3.62 1.83 -15.04
C LEU A 73 -2.82 1.83 -16.32
N THR A 74 -2.90 2.95 -17.01
CA THR A 74 -2.10 3.26 -18.18
C THR A 74 -1.00 4.26 -17.84
N ASN A 75 0.01 4.41 -18.70
CA ASN A 75 1.03 5.48 -18.58
C ASN A 75 0.43 6.89 -18.62
N LYS A 76 -0.86 7.03 -18.97
CA LYS A 76 -1.56 8.32 -18.91
C LYS A 76 -2.02 8.65 -17.50
N GLU A 77 -2.18 7.65 -16.64
CA GLU A 77 -2.72 7.75 -15.28
C GLU A 77 -1.65 7.65 -14.20
N TYR A 78 -0.49 7.09 -14.55
CA TYR A 78 0.72 7.13 -13.73
C TYR A 78 1.81 7.93 -14.44
N ARG A 79 2.12 9.14 -13.96
CA ARG A 79 3.08 10.07 -14.58
C ARG A 79 3.98 10.72 -13.52
N PRO A 80 5.12 10.09 -13.23
CA PRO A 80 6.08 10.64 -12.30
C PRO A 80 6.59 12.05 -12.68
N GLY A 81 6.79 12.92 -11.69
CA GLY A 81 7.19 14.31 -11.79
C GLY A 81 7.20 15.01 -10.42
N GLY A 82 7.70 16.25 -10.34
CA GLY A 82 7.61 17.02 -9.09
C GLY A 82 8.35 16.44 -7.89
N ALA A 83 7.92 16.85 -6.69
CA ALA A 83 8.50 16.49 -5.40
C ALA A 83 7.55 15.61 -4.57
N THR A 84 7.88 15.28 -3.32
CA THR A 84 7.27 14.18 -2.54
C THR A 84 6.51 14.69 -1.30
N PRO A 85 5.22 15.07 -1.41
CA PRO A 85 4.38 15.42 -0.27
C PRO A 85 3.74 14.16 0.34
N LEU A 86 4.60 13.26 0.84
CA LEU A 86 4.25 11.94 1.37
C LEU A 86 3.27 12.01 2.54
N TYR A 87 3.51 12.89 3.51
CA TYR A 87 2.65 13.01 4.69
C TYR A 87 1.27 13.50 4.32
N ASP A 88 1.14 14.47 3.42
CA ASP A 88 -0.17 14.90 2.96
C ASP A 88 -0.93 13.79 2.25
N ALA A 89 -0.26 13.03 1.36
CA ALA A 89 -0.88 11.91 0.66
C ALA A 89 -1.39 10.82 1.62
N ILE A 90 -0.58 10.47 2.64
CA ILE A 90 -0.97 9.53 3.69
C ILE A 90 -2.14 10.09 4.51
N GLY A 91 -2.04 11.34 4.96
CA GLY A 91 -3.05 11.99 5.78
C GLY A 91 -4.41 12.07 5.08
N MET A 92 -4.42 12.52 3.82
CA MET A 92 -5.62 12.60 2.99
C MET A 92 -6.25 11.22 2.77
N GLY A 93 -5.45 10.21 2.42
CA GLY A 93 -5.94 8.86 2.20
C GLY A 93 -6.56 8.24 3.45
N ILE A 94 -5.88 8.36 4.59
CA ILE A 94 -6.36 7.88 5.89
C ILE A 94 -7.66 8.59 6.27
N SER A 95 -7.68 9.93 6.28
CA SER A 95 -8.85 10.72 6.69
C SER A 95 -10.08 10.34 5.89
N LYS A 96 -9.94 10.24 4.57
CA LYS A 96 -11.04 9.91 3.66
C LYS A 96 -11.57 8.51 3.89
N LEU A 97 -10.68 7.52 3.97
CA LEU A 97 -11.11 6.13 4.13
C LEU A 97 -11.69 5.88 5.52
N ASN A 98 -11.13 6.50 6.57
CA ASN A 98 -11.65 6.40 7.93
C ASN A 98 -13.09 6.93 8.05
N ALA A 99 -13.49 7.92 7.25
CA ALA A 99 -14.87 8.40 7.18
C ALA A 99 -15.84 7.43 6.48
N GLN A 100 -15.32 6.42 5.79
CA GLN A 100 -16.09 5.46 4.98
C GLN A 100 -16.09 4.03 5.58
N THR A 101 -15.29 3.79 6.62
CA THR A 101 -15.10 2.48 7.26
C THR A 101 -15.69 2.46 8.68
N THR A 102 -16.11 1.28 9.14
CA THR A 102 -16.50 1.01 10.53
C THR A 102 -15.45 0.17 11.26
N ALA A 103 -15.64 -0.06 12.56
CA ALA A 103 -14.73 -0.89 13.36
C ALA A 103 -14.66 -2.37 12.90
N ASP A 104 -15.71 -2.86 12.23
CA ASP A 104 -15.78 -4.23 11.73
C ASP A 104 -15.07 -4.41 10.37
N ASP A 105 -14.66 -3.31 9.74
CA ASP A 105 -13.97 -3.34 8.45
C ASP A 105 -12.47 -3.52 8.62
N HIS A 106 -11.86 -4.27 7.71
CA HIS A 106 -10.42 -4.40 7.64
C HIS A 106 -9.85 -3.43 6.61
N VAL A 107 -8.78 -2.73 6.97
CA VAL A 107 -8.12 -1.77 6.08
C VAL A 107 -6.66 -2.15 5.91
N LEU A 108 -6.23 -2.33 4.67
CA LEU A 108 -4.85 -2.54 4.30
C LEU A 108 -4.34 -1.29 3.56
N VAL A 109 -3.44 -0.56 4.20
CA VAL A 109 -2.78 0.62 3.66
C VAL A 109 -1.41 0.21 3.13
N THR A 110 -1.16 0.45 1.86
CA THR A 110 0.11 0.17 1.17
C THR A 110 0.68 1.47 0.63
N ILE A 111 1.80 1.90 1.20
CA ILE A 111 2.53 3.11 0.82
C ILE A 111 3.76 2.68 0.01
N ILE A 112 3.94 3.23 -1.18
CA ILE A 112 5.06 2.95 -2.07
C ILE A 112 5.74 4.27 -2.43
N THR A 113 7.03 4.40 -2.15
CA THR A 113 7.80 5.62 -2.40
C THR A 113 9.28 5.31 -2.61
N ASP A 114 9.97 6.04 -3.49
CA ASP A 114 11.43 6.02 -3.61
C ASP A 114 12.09 7.30 -3.07
N GLY A 115 11.28 8.27 -2.64
CA GLY A 115 11.74 9.52 -2.05
C GLY A 115 11.41 9.68 -0.57
N GLU A 116 12.19 10.53 0.10
CA GLU A 116 11.86 11.07 1.41
C GLU A 116 10.85 12.22 1.30
N GLU A 117 10.09 12.43 2.37
CA GLU A 117 9.23 13.60 2.52
C GLU A 117 10.01 14.91 2.34
N ASN A 118 9.49 15.83 1.53
CA ASN A 118 10.16 17.12 1.29
C ASN A 118 9.24 18.32 1.01
N CYS A 119 7.91 18.17 0.92
CA CYS A 119 7.03 19.28 0.53
C CYS A 119 5.56 19.20 0.99
N SER A 120 5.24 18.39 2.00
CA SER A 120 3.92 18.36 2.63
C SER A 120 3.64 19.67 3.38
N GLU A 121 2.40 20.15 3.30
CA GLU A 121 1.98 21.43 3.89
C GLU A 121 0.85 21.26 4.93
N GLU A 122 0.02 20.22 4.82
CA GLU A 122 -1.16 20.01 5.69
C GLU A 122 -0.86 19.05 6.85
N TYR A 123 -0.06 18.02 6.58
CA TYR A 123 0.28 16.97 7.52
C TYR A 123 1.78 16.94 7.78
N ASN A 124 2.14 16.71 9.05
CA ASN A 124 3.52 16.50 9.46
C ASN A 124 3.72 15.10 10.08
N LEU A 125 4.98 14.70 10.25
CA LEU A 125 5.36 13.41 10.80
C LEU A 125 4.66 13.09 12.13
N LYS A 126 4.53 14.07 13.03
CA LYS A 126 3.88 13.87 14.33
C LYS A 126 2.40 13.55 14.17
N MET A 127 1.71 14.21 13.25
CA MET A 127 0.31 13.94 12.93
C MET A 127 0.16 12.54 12.32
N ILE A 128 0.99 12.19 11.34
CA ILE A 128 0.97 10.86 10.69
C ILE A 128 1.25 9.75 11.69
N LYS A 129 2.29 9.87 12.51
CA LYS A 129 2.61 8.92 13.58
C LYS A 129 1.44 8.72 14.54
N THR A 130 0.77 9.80 14.90
CA THR A 130 -0.39 9.76 15.80
C THR A 130 -1.59 9.07 15.16
N LEU A 131 -1.88 9.37 13.89
CA LEU A 131 -2.99 8.75 13.14
C LEU A 131 -2.77 7.24 12.97
N ILE A 132 -1.60 6.85 12.45
CA ILE A 132 -1.24 5.45 12.25
C ILE A 132 -1.25 4.69 13.58
N GLY A 133 -0.66 5.28 14.63
CA GLY A 133 -0.63 4.68 15.97
C GLY A 133 -2.01 4.45 16.61
N LYS A 134 -3.01 5.26 16.27
CA LYS A 134 -4.41 5.05 16.70
C LYS A 134 -5.09 3.97 15.88
N LEU A 135 -5.01 4.07 14.56
CA LEU A 135 -5.75 3.18 13.64
C LEU A 135 -5.22 1.75 13.67
N LYS A 136 -3.92 1.54 13.89
CA LYS A 136 -3.35 0.18 14.02
C LYS A 136 -3.79 -0.60 15.25
N LYS A 137 -4.47 0.06 16.21
CA LYS A 137 -5.13 -0.61 17.34
C LYS A 137 -6.52 -1.14 16.98
N LEU A 138 -7.02 -0.74 15.81
CA LEU A 138 -8.22 -1.26 15.18
C LEU A 138 -7.79 -2.25 14.09
N ASN A 139 -8.66 -2.49 13.11
CA ASN A 139 -8.44 -3.42 12.02
C ASN A 139 -7.63 -2.83 10.83
N TRP A 140 -6.76 -1.85 11.10
CA TRP A 140 -5.92 -1.21 10.08
C TRP A 140 -4.49 -1.77 10.09
N THR A 141 -4.04 -2.25 8.94
CA THR A 141 -2.68 -2.71 8.69
C THR A 141 -1.97 -1.72 7.77
N PHE A 142 -0.82 -1.23 8.19
CA PHE A 142 -0.01 -0.29 7.41
C PHE A 142 1.25 -0.99 6.91
N THR A 143 1.58 -0.77 5.64
CA THR A 143 2.79 -1.26 5.00
C THR A 143 3.52 -0.12 4.30
N LEU A 144 4.84 -0.07 4.43
CA LEU A 144 5.72 0.84 3.69
C LEU A 144 6.62 0.02 2.77
N ILE A 145 6.65 0.36 1.49
CA ILE A 145 7.58 -0.20 0.52
C ILE A 145 8.44 0.94 0.02
N GLY A 146 9.74 0.81 0.21
CA GLY A 146 10.70 1.83 -0.20
C GLY A 146 11.95 1.24 -0.82
N THR A 147 12.74 2.09 -1.45
CA THR A 147 13.95 1.66 -2.14
C THR A 147 15.12 1.50 -1.18
N ASP A 148 16.14 0.74 -1.57
CA ASP A 148 17.36 0.48 -0.79
C ASP A 148 18.27 1.72 -0.63
N ASN A 149 17.93 2.82 -1.31
CA ASN A 149 18.57 4.13 -1.13
C ASN A 149 17.95 4.94 0.03
N LEU A 150 16.82 4.51 0.58
CA LEU A 150 16.13 5.14 1.71
C LEU A 150 16.39 4.38 3.01
N ASP A 151 16.34 5.08 4.15
CA ASP A 151 16.20 4.45 5.47
C ASP A 151 14.73 4.03 5.70
N VAL A 152 14.30 2.99 4.99
CA VAL A 152 12.88 2.55 5.00
C VAL A 152 12.46 2.09 6.39
N GLU A 153 13.33 1.36 7.10
CA GLU A 153 13.08 0.96 8.49
C GLU A 153 12.92 2.18 9.41
N GLY A 154 13.82 3.16 9.33
CA GLY A 154 13.76 4.39 10.10
C GLY A 154 12.52 5.23 9.78
N MET A 155 12.18 5.38 8.50
CA MET A 155 10.95 6.06 8.04
C MET A 155 9.69 5.36 8.57
N ALA A 156 9.62 4.03 8.45
CA ALA A 156 8.51 3.23 8.97
C ALA A 156 8.37 3.40 10.49
N GLY A 157 9.48 3.28 11.23
CA GLY A 157 9.54 3.48 12.68
C GLY A 157 9.11 4.89 13.11
N ALA A 158 9.55 5.91 12.37
CA ALA A 158 9.18 7.31 12.61
C ALA A 158 7.66 7.52 12.46
N MET A 159 7.04 6.89 11.45
CA MET A 159 5.60 6.91 11.20
C MET A 159 4.80 5.89 12.02
N ALA A 160 5.45 5.07 12.85
CA ALA A 160 4.86 3.95 13.59
C ALA A 160 4.22 2.86 12.72
N ILE A 161 4.75 2.65 11.52
CA ILE A 161 4.41 1.55 10.62
C ILE A 161 5.26 0.32 11.00
N ASP A 162 4.59 -0.79 11.31
CA ASP A 162 5.27 -1.99 11.79
C ASP A 162 5.75 -2.89 10.63
N ASN A 163 5.14 -2.79 9.44
CA ASN A 163 5.49 -3.62 8.28
C ASN A 163 6.19 -2.76 7.23
N HIS A 164 7.42 -3.12 6.87
CA HIS A 164 8.16 -2.44 5.83
C HIS A 164 8.92 -3.43 4.93
N LEU A 165 9.20 -3.00 3.70
CA LEU A 165 9.94 -3.79 2.72
C LEU A 165 10.84 -2.86 1.89
N GLU A 166 12.13 -3.17 1.90
CA GLU A 166 13.13 -2.53 1.04
C GLU A 166 13.27 -3.29 -0.29
N PHE A 167 13.52 -2.56 -1.37
CA PHE A 167 13.84 -3.16 -2.66
C PHE A 167 14.87 -2.35 -3.43
N LYS A 168 15.62 -3.04 -4.28
CA LYS A 168 16.56 -2.39 -5.19
C LYS A 168 15.84 -1.82 -6.40
N GLU A 169 16.13 -0.58 -6.78
CA GLU A 169 15.56 0.15 -7.93
C GLU A 169 15.98 -0.40 -9.31
N ASP A 170 16.37 -1.67 -9.38
CA ASP A 170 16.56 -2.38 -10.63
C ASP A 170 15.35 -3.27 -10.96
N GLU A 171 15.32 -3.75 -12.20
CA GLU A 171 14.20 -4.55 -12.71
C GLU A 171 13.95 -5.81 -11.88
N ALA A 172 15.03 -6.52 -11.52
CA ALA A 172 14.93 -7.76 -10.77
C ALA A 172 14.52 -7.51 -9.31
N GLY A 173 14.99 -6.41 -8.69
CA GLY A 173 14.61 -5.99 -7.35
C GLY A 173 13.15 -5.60 -7.27
N THR A 174 12.69 -4.80 -8.23
CA THR A 174 11.29 -4.37 -8.32
C THR A 174 10.35 -5.56 -8.55
N GLU A 175 10.71 -6.49 -9.44
CA GLU A 175 9.93 -7.72 -9.67
C GLU A 175 9.85 -8.60 -8.42
N ARG A 176 10.97 -8.81 -7.72
CA ARG A 176 10.99 -9.58 -6.45
C ARG A 176 10.11 -8.92 -5.38
N MET A 177 10.13 -7.59 -5.30
CA MET A 177 9.32 -6.82 -4.36
C MET A 177 7.83 -7.02 -4.62
N PHE A 178 7.35 -6.80 -5.85
CA PHE A 178 5.93 -7.00 -6.18
C PHE A 178 5.50 -8.46 -6.03
N ALA A 179 6.38 -9.42 -6.32
CA ALA A 179 6.10 -10.82 -6.07
C ALA A 179 5.93 -11.11 -4.57
N ARG A 180 6.74 -10.50 -3.70
CA ARG A 180 6.62 -10.63 -2.23
C ARG A 180 5.35 -9.95 -1.72
N GLU A 181 5.08 -8.73 -2.16
CA GLU A 181 3.85 -7.99 -1.87
C GLU A 181 2.61 -8.81 -2.23
N ARG A 182 2.57 -9.39 -3.43
CA ARG A 182 1.48 -10.26 -3.86
C ARG A 182 1.29 -11.46 -2.95
N ARG A 183 2.37 -12.17 -2.57
CA ARG A 183 2.28 -13.33 -1.65
C ARG A 183 1.73 -12.91 -0.30
N SER A 184 2.24 -11.80 0.25
CA SER A 184 1.78 -11.22 1.51
C SER A 184 0.31 -10.83 1.46
N ARG A 185 -0.14 -10.18 0.38
CA ARG A 185 -1.55 -9.79 0.20
C ARG A 185 -2.47 -10.98 0.09
N VAL A 186 -2.07 -12.04 -0.62
CA VAL A 186 -2.84 -13.28 -0.67
C VAL A 186 -2.97 -13.86 0.75
N ARG A 187 -1.87 -14.00 1.49
CA ARG A 187 -1.89 -14.51 2.88
C ARG A 187 -2.76 -13.66 3.80
N TYR A 188 -2.67 -12.32 3.69
CA TYR A 188 -3.54 -11.40 4.43
C TYR A 188 -5.01 -11.66 4.16
N ASN A 189 -5.40 -11.80 2.90
CA ASN A 189 -6.79 -12.07 2.54
C ASN A 189 -7.27 -13.45 3.02
N GLU A 190 -6.41 -14.48 2.99
CA GLU A 190 -6.73 -15.79 3.57
C GLU A 190 -6.96 -15.71 5.10
N CYS A 191 -6.15 -14.91 5.82
CA CYS A 191 -6.36 -14.65 7.24
C CYS A 191 -7.72 -13.97 7.48
N MET A 192 -8.06 -12.93 6.71
CA MET A 192 -9.33 -12.21 6.85
C MET A 192 -10.54 -13.10 6.53
N ALA A 193 -10.45 -13.92 5.47
CA ALA A 193 -11.48 -14.88 5.09
C ALA A 193 -11.74 -15.89 6.22
N CYS A 194 -10.66 -16.47 6.79
CA CYS A 194 -10.74 -17.45 7.88
C CYS A 194 -10.97 -16.84 9.29
N SER A 195 -11.09 -15.52 9.42
CA SER A 195 -11.10 -14.82 10.72
C SER A 195 -9.88 -15.15 11.60
N ALA A 196 -8.74 -15.49 10.98
CA ALA A 196 -7.50 -15.78 11.67
C ALA A 196 -6.72 -14.48 11.91
N PRO A 197 -6.14 -14.26 13.10
CA PRO A 197 -5.30 -13.10 13.35
C PRO A 197 -4.02 -13.20 12.53
N MET A 198 -3.62 -12.09 11.90
CA MET A 198 -2.27 -11.93 11.39
C MET A 198 -1.42 -11.29 12.49
N PRO A 199 -0.28 -11.89 12.89
CA PRO A 199 0.61 -11.28 13.89
C PRO A 199 1.05 -9.88 13.47
N LYS A 200 1.14 -8.98 14.45
CA LYS A 200 1.54 -7.59 14.20
C LYS A 200 2.98 -7.54 13.66
N GLY A 201 3.20 -6.75 12.61
CA GLY A 201 4.51 -6.64 11.95
C GLY A 201 4.84 -7.80 11.01
N SER A 202 3.99 -8.82 10.91
CA SER A 202 4.28 -10.03 10.11
C SER A 202 3.78 -9.97 8.67
N TYR A 203 3.32 -8.83 8.16
CA TYR A 203 2.68 -8.77 6.83
C TYR A 203 3.63 -9.26 5.73
N PHE A 204 4.90 -8.87 5.78
CA PHE A 204 5.92 -9.26 4.81
C PHE A 204 6.65 -10.56 5.14
N ASP A 205 6.33 -11.22 6.26
CA ASP A 205 6.94 -12.50 6.63
C ASP A 205 6.60 -13.56 5.59
N GLU A 206 7.60 -14.36 5.23
CA GLU A 206 7.40 -15.53 4.37
C GLU A 206 7.32 -16.75 5.27
N ASP A 207 6.32 -17.60 5.06
CA ASP A 207 6.23 -18.87 5.78
C ASP A 207 7.48 -19.72 5.45
N GLU A 208 8.41 -19.84 6.39
CA GLU A 208 9.62 -20.69 6.24
C GLU A 208 9.28 -22.17 5.93
N THR A 209 8.02 -22.57 6.08
CA THR A 209 7.56 -23.95 5.89
C THR A 209 7.53 -24.44 4.44
N LYS A 210 7.74 -23.58 3.44
CA LYS A 210 7.79 -24.01 2.01
C LYS A 210 9.18 -23.97 1.36
N SER A 211 10.22 -23.46 2.02
CA SER A 211 11.58 -23.41 1.45
C SER A 211 12.41 -24.70 1.65
N ARG A 212 11.90 -25.69 2.41
CA ARG A 212 12.59 -26.98 2.65
C ARG A 212 12.25 -28.12 1.67
N LYS A 213 11.60 -27.82 0.54
CA LYS A 213 11.43 -28.80 -0.55
C LYS A 213 11.70 -28.17 -1.91
N LYS A 214 12.98 -28.08 -2.26
CA LYS A 214 13.48 -28.33 -3.61
C LYS A 214 14.95 -28.73 -3.54
#